data_AF-A0A202DIA9-F1
#
_entry.id   AF-A0A202DIA9-F1
#
_cell.length_a   1.000
_cell.length_b   1.000
_cell.length_c   1.000
_cell.angle_alpha   90.00
_cell.angle_beta   90.00
_cell.angle_gamma   90.00
#
_symmetry.space_group_name_H-M   'P 1'
#
loop_
_entity.id
_entity.type
_entity.pdbx_description
1 polymer ?
#
loop_
_entity_poly.entity_id
_entity_poly.type
_entity_poly.pdbx_seq_one_letter_code
_entity_poly.pdbx_strand_id
1 'polypeptide(L)'
;MIYSGIALITFLLFIAVMTGWIWPLSAGIIKRRRDDGGTGLVIFGSIWGSLALFIAIFIGFTIYNIQKYYSGGTTEEFEPEKYTGSTATITCNFKGQAQLTAFSSQDEKSYVFHTSNGVFTVPASVLDLSYCHTQLKGDDDQTWTAHWYFYNIKDLRQLDLTESDNVDLEIGPPFEVSVRRKKGTEGRQTINISTRDNFGHEVSLRSGTAPSVEILDETGAVVWTHKLSYG
;
A
#
# COMPACT_ATOMS: atom_id res chain seq x y z
N MET A 1 14.41 20.50 0.40
CA MET A 1 15.86 20.70 0.23
C MET A 1 16.71 20.19 1.39
N ILE A 2 16.21 20.12 2.64
CA ILE A 2 16.98 19.59 3.80
C ILE A 2 17.17 18.05 3.71
N TYR A 3 16.16 17.32 3.24
CA TYR A 3 16.20 15.85 3.14
C TYR A 3 17.24 15.31 2.14
N SER A 4 17.54 16.05 1.06
CA SER A 4 18.54 15.65 0.06
C SER A 4 19.98 15.75 0.59
N GLY A 5 20.25 16.71 1.48
CA GLY A 5 21.58 16.85 2.10
C GLY A 5 21.89 15.73 3.09
N ILE A 6 20.92 15.36 3.93
CA ILE A 6 21.06 14.28 4.91
C ILE A 6 21.24 12.92 4.21
N ALA A 7 20.49 12.67 3.13
CA ALA A 7 20.61 11.44 2.34
C ALA A 7 22.02 11.30 1.72
N LEU A 8 22.57 12.37 1.15
CA LEU A 8 23.91 12.37 0.57
C LEU A 8 25.00 12.09 1.61
N ILE A 9 24.94 12.76 2.78
CA ILE A 9 25.90 12.54 3.86
C ILE A 9 25.85 11.08 4.35
N THR A 10 24.63 10.55 4.53
CA THR A 10 24.43 9.17 4.97
C THR A 10 24.99 8.17 3.96
N PHE A 11 24.80 8.42 2.66
CA PHE A 11 25.36 7.60 1.59
C PHE A 11 26.89 7.63 1.56
N LEU A 12 27.50 8.81 1.74
CA LEU A 12 28.96 8.94 1.79
C LEU A 12 29.56 8.23 3.02
N LEU A 13 28.92 8.34 4.18
CA LEU A 13 29.32 7.60 5.38
C LEU A 13 29.21 6.08 5.18
N PHE A 14 28.15 5.62 4.50
CA PHE A 14 27.99 4.22 4.16
C PHE A 14 29.13 3.73 3.25
N ILE A 15 29.46 4.46 2.18
CA ILE A 15 30.60 4.10 1.30
C ILE A 15 31.91 4.06 2.09
N ALA A 16 32.15 5.05 2.95
CA ALA A 16 33.37 5.11 3.76
C ALA A 16 33.49 3.89 4.71
N VAL A 17 32.39 3.46 5.33
CA VAL A 17 32.37 2.26 6.18
C VAL A 17 32.54 0.98 5.36
N MET A 18 31.93 0.90 4.17
CA MET A 18 32.01 -0.27 3.29
C MET A 18 33.38 -0.43 2.61
N THR A 19 34.17 0.63 2.52
CA THR A 19 35.51 0.64 1.91
C THR A 19 36.64 0.76 2.93
N GLY A 20 36.32 1.10 4.18
CA GLY A 20 37.29 1.33 5.26
C GLY A 20 38.18 0.13 5.60
N TRP A 21 37.75 -1.10 5.25
CA TRP A 21 38.52 -2.33 5.45
C TRP A 21 39.74 -2.46 4.50
N ILE A 22 39.75 -1.74 3.37
CA ILE A 22 40.83 -1.82 2.37
C ILE A 22 42.14 -1.30 2.97
N TRP A 23 42.08 -0.24 3.76
CA TRP A 23 43.26 0.37 4.39
C TRP A 23 43.97 -0.56 5.39
N PRO A 24 43.32 -1.09 6.45
CA PRO A 24 44.00 -1.97 7.42
C PRO A 24 44.47 -3.26 6.76
N LEU A 25 43.73 -3.81 5.79
CA LEU A 25 44.14 -5.00 5.05
C LEU A 25 45.43 -4.74 4.24
N SER A 26 45.47 -3.65 3.48
CA SER A 26 46.63 -3.26 2.68
C SER A 26 47.85 -2.94 3.56
N ALA A 27 47.65 -2.18 4.64
CA ALA A 27 48.70 -1.84 5.59
C ALA A 27 49.24 -3.07 6.33
N GLY A 28 48.36 -4.01 6.70
CA GLY A 28 48.74 -5.28 7.32
C GLY A 28 49.56 -6.17 6.39
N ILE A 29 49.17 -6.28 5.11
CA ILE A 29 49.92 -7.04 4.09
C ILE A 29 51.31 -6.43 3.86
N ILE A 30 51.41 -5.10 3.75
CA ILE A 30 52.70 -4.42 3.55
C ILE A 30 53.62 -4.61 4.75
N LYS A 31 53.12 -4.46 5.98
CA LYS A 31 53.94 -4.70 7.20
C LYS A 31 54.40 -6.15 7.30
N ARG A 32 53.53 -7.10 6.98
CA ARG A 32 53.87 -8.53 6.99
C ARG A 32 54.95 -8.89 5.97
N ARG A 33 55.00 -8.18 4.83
CA ARG A 33 56.06 -8.34 3.82
C ARG A 33 57.40 -7.73 4.24
N ARG A 34 57.41 -6.83 5.23
CA ARG A 34 58.60 -6.18 5.78
C ARG A 34 59.09 -6.83 7.07
N ASP A 35 58.48 -7.93 7.49
CA ASP A 35 58.72 -8.61 8.78
C ASP A 35 58.46 -7.73 10.03
N ASP A 36 57.76 -6.60 9.88
CA ASP A 36 57.40 -5.64 10.95
C ASP A 36 56.11 -6.02 11.71
N GLY A 37 55.72 -7.29 11.68
CA GLY A 37 54.42 -7.76 12.16
C GLY A 37 53.26 -7.39 11.21
N GLY A 38 52.03 -7.25 11.73
CA GLY A 38 50.85 -6.86 10.93
C GLY A 38 49.74 -7.90 10.83
N THR A 39 49.91 -9.08 11.42
CA THR A 39 48.88 -10.14 11.47
C THR A 39 47.53 -9.64 12.00
N GLY A 40 47.52 -8.81 13.04
CA GLY A 40 46.29 -8.25 13.60
C GLY A 40 45.54 -7.32 12.63
N LEU A 41 46.26 -6.52 11.83
CA LEU A 41 45.66 -5.64 10.81
C LEU A 41 45.06 -6.45 9.65
N VAL A 42 45.73 -7.54 9.25
CA VAL A 42 45.21 -8.46 8.24
C VAL A 42 43.92 -9.13 8.75
N ILE A 43 43.93 -9.68 9.97
CA ILE A 43 42.75 -10.33 10.56
C ILE A 43 41.58 -9.33 10.66
N PHE A 44 41.83 -8.13 11.20
CA PHE A 44 40.81 -7.10 11.33
C PHE A 44 40.24 -6.66 9.97
N GLY A 45 41.11 -6.40 8.98
CA GLY A 45 40.71 -6.05 7.62
C GLY A 45 39.90 -7.15 6.94
N SER A 46 40.25 -8.42 7.16
CA SER A 46 39.52 -9.57 6.60
C SER A 46 38.15 -9.75 7.25
N ILE A 47 38.02 -9.59 8.58
CA ILE A 47 36.74 -9.70 9.29
C ILE A 47 35.80 -8.56 8.84
N TRP A 48 36.30 -7.32 8.82
CA TRP A 48 35.50 -6.19 8.36
C TRP A 48 35.12 -6.35 6.88
N GLY A 49 36.06 -6.68 5.99
CA GLY A 49 35.77 -6.90 4.58
C GLY A 49 34.70 -7.97 4.35
N SER A 50 34.73 -9.06 5.11
CA SER A 50 33.71 -10.13 5.05
C SER A 50 32.34 -9.64 5.51
N LEU A 51 32.29 -8.87 6.61
CA LEU A 51 31.05 -8.28 7.11
C LEU A 51 30.45 -7.27 6.13
N ALA A 52 31.29 -6.41 5.52
CA ALA A 52 30.86 -5.45 4.51
C ALA A 52 30.28 -6.17 3.27
N LEU A 53 30.93 -7.23 2.81
CA LEU A 53 30.43 -8.03 1.69
C LEU A 53 29.08 -8.69 2.02
N PHE A 54 28.94 -9.26 3.22
CA PHE A 54 27.68 -9.85 3.66
C PHE A 54 26.54 -8.82 3.68
N ILE A 55 26.79 -7.63 4.23
CA ILE A 55 25.81 -6.54 4.26
C ILE A 55 25.43 -6.10 2.84
N ALA A 56 26.41 -5.98 1.93
CA ALA A 56 26.13 -5.62 0.54
C ALA A 56 25.23 -6.65 -0.16
N ILE A 57 25.52 -7.95 0.03
CA ILE A 57 24.71 -9.05 -0.51
C ILE A 57 23.30 -9.02 0.09
N PHE A 58 23.19 -8.82 1.41
CA PHE A 58 21.91 -8.76 2.10
C PHE A 58 21.05 -7.58 1.62
N ILE A 59 21.64 -6.39 1.47
CA ILE A 59 20.95 -5.21 0.93
C ILE A 59 20.53 -5.47 -0.52
N GLY A 60 21.43 -6.00 -1.36
CA GLY A 60 21.12 -6.34 -2.75
C GLY A 60 19.98 -7.35 -2.87
N PHE A 61 20.00 -8.39 -2.04
CA PHE A 61 18.91 -9.38 -1.96
C PHE A 61 17.60 -8.75 -1.49
N THR A 62 17.66 -7.87 -0.49
CA THR A 62 16.47 -7.17 0.02
C THR A 62 15.87 -6.25 -1.05
N ILE A 63 16.70 -5.45 -1.73
CA ILE A 63 16.27 -4.61 -2.85
C ILE A 63 15.69 -5.46 -3.98
N TYR A 64 16.32 -6.58 -4.32
CA TYR A 64 15.82 -7.50 -5.34
C TYR A 64 14.44 -8.07 -4.97
N ASN A 65 14.22 -8.49 -3.72
CA ASN A 65 12.93 -9.00 -3.29
C ASN A 65 11.88 -7.89 -3.18
N ILE A 66 12.24 -6.70 -2.69
CA ILE A 66 11.36 -5.53 -2.68
C ILE A 66 10.98 -5.18 -4.11
N GLN A 67 11.94 -5.08 -5.04
CA GLN A 67 11.64 -4.85 -6.45
C GLN A 67 10.75 -5.97 -6.97
N LYS A 68 11.11 -7.25 -6.85
CA LYS A 68 10.23 -8.34 -7.29
C LYS A 68 8.81 -8.27 -6.71
N TYR A 69 8.64 -7.82 -5.47
CA TYR A 69 7.34 -7.69 -4.81
C TYR A 69 6.56 -6.43 -5.23
N TYR A 70 7.24 -5.31 -5.44
CA TYR A 70 6.62 -4.00 -5.79
C TYR A 70 6.64 -3.70 -7.30
N SER A 71 7.50 -4.36 -8.07
CA SER A 71 7.61 -4.34 -9.54
C SER A 71 7.03 -5.60 -10.18
N GLY A 72 6.44 -6.51 -9.39
CA GLY A 72 5.92 -7.82 -9.79
C GLY A 72 4.54 -7.80 -10.46
N GLY A 73 4.13 -6.70 -11.06
CA GLY A 73 2.98 -6.71 -11.95
C GLY A 73 2.98 -5.42 -12.74
N THR A 74 3.29 -5.50 -14.04
CA THR A 74 2.77 -4.49 -14.96
C THR A 74 1.27 -4.51 -14.77
N THR A 75 0.75 -3.46 -14.14
CA THR A 75 -0.68 -3.27 -14.00
C THR A 75 -1.24 -3.07 -15.40
N GLU A 76 -1.98 -4.05 -15.90
CA GLU A 76 -2.57 -4.05 -17.23
C GLU A 76 -4.08 -3.87 -17.10
N GLU A 77 -4.66 -3.08 -17.98
CA GLU A 77 -6.12 -3.01 -18.10
C GLU A 77 -6.61 -4.32 -18.71
N PHE A 78 -7.56 -4.97 -18.04
CA PHE A 78 -8.14 -6.21 -18.54
C PHE A 78 -9.23 -5.87 -19.55
N GLU A 79 -9.06 -6.34 -20.78
CA GLU A 79 -10.05 -6.18 -21.85
C GLU A 79 -10.75 -7.52 -22.11
N PRO A 80 -11.99 -7.72 -21.62
CA PRO A 80 -12.69 -9.00 -21.74
C PRO A 80 -12.85 -9.48 -23.18
N GLU A 81 -13.02 -8.54 -24.12
CA GLU A 81 -13.22 -8.83 -25.55
C GLU A 81 -11.97 -9.39 -26.24
N LYS A 82 -10.78 -9.10 -25.71
CA LYS A 82 -9.50 -9.58 -26.23
C LYS A 82 -9.00 -10.84 -25.52
N TYR A 83 -9.63 -11.21 -24.41
CA TYR A 83 -9.21 -12.34 -23.61
C TYR A 83 -9.69 -13.65 -24.24
N THR A 84 -8.76 -14.59 -24.46
CA THR A 84 -9.05 -15.87 -25.13
C THR A 84 -9.28 -17.03 -24.17
N GLY A 85 -9.06 -16.82 -22.86
CA GLY A 85 -9.28 -17.83 -21.82
C GLY A 85 -10.71 -17.82 -21.27
N SER A 86 -11.00 -18.78 -20.40
CA SER A 86 -12.27 -18.83 -19.66
C SER A 86 -12.40 -17.64 -18.71
N THR A 87 -13.61 -17.10 -18.60
CA THR A 87 -13.90 -15.96 -17.73
C THR A 87 -14.88 -16.33 -16.62
N ALA A 88 -14.82 -15.54 -15.55
CA ALA A 88 -15.76 -15.54 -14.45
C ALA A 88 -16.31 -14.12 -14.26
N THR A 89 -17.29 -13.99 -13.36
CA THR A 89 -17.92 -12.72 -13.03
C THR A 89 -17.80 -12.42 -11.55
N ILE A 90 -17.50 -11.17 -11.24
CA ILE A 90 -17.50 -10.63 -9.89
C ILE A 90 -18.50 -9.49 -9.85
N THR A 91 -19.46 -9.54 -8.93
CA THR A 91 -20.45 -8.47 -8.76
C THR A 91 -20.15 -7.62 -7.54
N CYS A 92 -20.40 -6.32 -7.66
CA CYS A 92 -20.50 -5.40 -6.54
C CYS A 92 -21.87 -4.70 -6.57
N ASN A 93 -22.43 -4.41 -5.41
CA ASN A 93 -23.74 -3.79 -5.30
C ASN A 93 -23.65 -2.26 -5.47
N PHE A 94 -23.04 -1.80 -6.56
CA PHE A 94 -22.88 -0.39 -6.90
C PHE A 94 -23.24 -0.14 -8.37
N LYS A 95 -24.01 0.93 -8.63
CA LYS A 95 -24.38 1.37 -9.97
C LYS A 95 -23.65 2.66 -10.30
N GLY A 96 -22.74 2.61 -11.25
CA GLY A 96 -21.85 3.71 -11.64
C GLY A 96 -20.48 3.18 -12.04
N GLN A 97 -19.53 4.08 -12.29
CA GLN A 97 -18.18 3.69 -12.69
C GLN A 97 -17.49 3.00 -11.51
N ALA A 98 -17.00 1.78 -11.72
CA ALA A 98 -16.29 1.02 -10.72
C ALA A 98 -15.03 0.40 -11.32
N GLN A 99 -14.01 0.30 -10.49
CA GLN A 99 -12.73 -0.28 -10.81
C GLN A 99 -12.37 -1.32 -9.75
N LEU A 100 -11.91 -2.49 -10.19
CA LEU A 100 -11.36 -3.54 -9.33
C LEU A 100 -9.92 -3.81 -9.75
N THR A 101 -9.02 -3.92 -8.78
CA THR A 101 -7.63 -4.34 -9.02
C THR A 101 -7.38 -5.66 -8.31
N ALA A 102 -6.88 -6.64 -9.06
CA ALA A 102 -6.50 -7.94 -8.52
C ALA A 102 -5.22 -8.46 -9.17
N PHE A 103 -4.47 -9.28 -8.43
CA PHE A 103 -3.30 -9.99 -8.92
C PHE A 103 -3.70 -11.41 -9.33
N SER A 104 -3.44 -11.79 -10.59
CA SER A 104 -3.56 -13.16 -11.08
C SER A 104 -2.28 -13.92 -10.76
N SER A 105 -2.39 -14.94 -9.90
CA SER A 105 -1.26 -15.83 -9.59
C SER A 105 -0.85 -16.71 -10.76
N GLN A 106 -1.77 -16.95 -11.71
CA GLN A 106 -1.52 -17.76 -12.91
C GLN A 106 -0.62 -17.04 -13.90
N ASP A 107 -0.84 -15.74 -14.09
CA ASP A 107 -0.12 -14.93 -15.07
C ASP A 107 1.00 -14.09 -14.45
N GLU A 108 1.12 -14.13 -13.11
CA GLU A 108 2.00 -13.27 -12.30
C GLU A 108 1.82 -11.76 -12.65
N LYS A 109 0.57 -11.32 -12.81
CA LYS A 109 0.22 -9.97 -13.26
C LYS A 109 -0.90 -9.34 -12.45
N SER A 110 -0.84 -8.00 -12.33
CA SER A 110 -1.93 -7.21 -11.78
C SER A 110 -2.86 -6.74 -12.90
N TYR A 111 -4.15 -6.99 -12.75
CA TYR A 111 -5.17 -6.54 -13.66
C TYR A 111 -6.00 -5.41 -13.06
N VAL A 112 -6.42 -4.49 -13.91
CA VAL A 112 -7.45 -3.49 -13.61
C VAL A 112 -8.68 -3.82 -14.42
N PHE A 113 -9.78 -4.07 -13.72
CA PHE A 113 -11.08 -4.34 -14.30
C PHE A 113 -11.97 -3.11 -14.14
N HIS A 114 -12.72 -2.78 -15.18
CA HIS A 114 -13.67 -1.67 -15.18
C HIS A 114 -15.09 -2.17 -15.39
N THR A 115 -16.05 -1.51 -14.75
CA THR A 115 -17.47 -1.74 -15.00
C THR A 115 -18.28 -0.47 -14.75
N SER A 116 -19.44 -0.38 -15.39
CA SER A 116 -20.42 0.69 -15.16
C SER A 116 -21.74 0.17 -14.56
N ASN A 117 -21.94 -1.15 -14.55
CA ASN A 117 -23.16 -1.80 -14.09
C ASN A 117 -22.97 -2.63 -12.80
N GLY A 118 -21.77 -2.60 -12.21
CA GLY A 118 -21.43 -3.36 -11.01
C GLY A 118 -21.04 -4.82 -11.29
N VAL A 119 -20.89 -5.23 -12.56
CA VAL A 119 -20.46 -6.58 -12.94
C VAL A 119 -19.10 -6.50 -13.62
N PHE A 120 -18.08 -7.07 -13.00
CA PHE A 120 -16.74 -7.22 -13.55
C PHE A 120 -16.62 -8.58 -14.24
N THR A 121 -16.15 -8.58 -15.48
CA THR A 121 -15.67 -9.80 -16.14
C THR A 121 -14.19 -9.95 -15.85
N VAL A 122 -13.79 -11.10 -15.31
CA VAL A 122 -12.43 -11.40 -14.87
C VAL A 122 -11.97 -12.76 -15.44
N PRO A 123 -10.67 -13.05 -15.50
CA PRO A 123 -10.21 -14.40 -15.86
C PRO A 123 -10.65 -15.42 -14.81
N ALA A 124 -11.01 -16.62 -15.26
CA ALA A 124 -11.30 -17.74 -14.38
C ALA A 124 -9.98 -18.31 -13.84
N SER A 125 -9.48 -17.71 -12.75
CA SER A 125 -8.23 -18.07 -12.10
C SER A 125 -8.24 -17.71 -10.62
N VAL A 126 -7.13 -17.99 -9.93
CA VAL A 126 -6.91 -17.56 -8.54
C VAL A 126 -6.46 -16.09 -8.52
N LEU A 127 -7.35 -15.22 -8.02
CA LEU A 127 -7.16 -13.78 -7.92
C LEU A 127 -6.93 -13.34 -6.47
N ASP A 128 -5.85 -12.60 -6.20
CA ASP A 128 -5.64 -11.85 -4.94
C ASP A 128 -6.17 -10.42 -5.14
N LEU A 129 -7.38 -10.15 -4.65
CA LEU A 129 -8.01 -8.84 -4.72
C LEU A 129 -7.21 -7.84 -3.89
N SER A 130 -6.86 -6.72 -4.52
CA SER A 130 -6.10 -5.65 -3.86
C SER A 130 -7.02 -4.54 -3.38
N TYR A 131 -7.84 -4.03 -4.29
CA TYR A 131 -8.60 -2.82 -4.06
C TYR A 131 -9.76 -2.68 -5.04
N CYS A 132 -10.87 -2.10 -4.56
CA CYS A 132 -11.98 -1.68 -5.40
C CYS A 132 -12.28 -0.20 -5.14
N HIS A 133 -12.60 0.57 -6.18
CA HIS A 133 -13.23 1.86 -5.99
C HIS A 133 -14.44 2.03 -6.88
N THR A 134 -15.33 2.89 -6.43
CA THR A 134 -16.54 3.26 -7.14
C THR A 134 -16.64 4.77 -7.18
N GLN A 135 -17.03 5.33 -8.32
CA GLN A 135 -17.23 6.76 -8.54
C GLN A 135 -18.69 7.02 -8.91
N LEU A 136 -19.30 7.96 -8.20
CA LEU A 136 -20.63 8.48 -8.50
C LEU A 136 -20.56 9.99 -8.66
N LYS A 137 -21.20 10.50 -9.71
CA LYS A 137 -21.41 11.93 -9.86
C LYS A 137 -22.69 12.32 -9.12
N GLY A 138 -22.58 13.22 -8.16
CA GLY A 138 -23.70 13.78 -7.41
C GLY A 138 -24.47 14.83 -8.21
N ASP A 139 -25.65 15.20 -7.69
CA ASP A 139 -26.53 16.21 -8.29
C ASP A 139 -25.92 17.63 -8.31
N ASP A 140 -24.91 17.85 -7.46
CA ASP A 140 -24.14 19.09 -7.31
C ASP A 140 -22.89 19.14 -8.21
N ASP A 141 -22.80 18.24 -9.20
CA ASP A 141 -21.64 18.05 -10.09
C ASP A 141 -20.38 17.53 -9.37
N GLN A 142 -20.44 17.26 -8.06
CA GLN A 142 -19.33 16.70 -7.30
C GLN A 142 -19.17 15.20 -7.58
N THR A 143 -17.94 14.72 -7.56
CA THR A 143 -17.65 13.29 -7.69
C THR A 143 -17.35 12.67 -6.34
N TRP A 144 -18.18 11.71 -5.94
CA TRP A 144 -17.99 10.90 -4.75
C TRP A 144 -17.24 9.64 -5.10
N THR A 145 -16.18 9.34 -4.35
CA THR A 145 -15.43 8.10 -4.51
C THR A 145 -15.46 7.30 -3.21
N ALA A 146 -15.84 6.03 -3.32
CA ALA A 146 -15.73 5.05 -2.23
C ALA A 146 -14.61 4.06 -2.54
N HIS A 147 -13.90 3.64 -1.50
CA HIS A 147 -12.73 2.79 -1.60
C HIS A 147 -12.83 1.60 -0.64
N TRP A 148 -12.57 0.41 -1.16
CA TRP A 148 -12.41 -0.83 -0.39
C TRP A 148 -11.00 -1.36 -0.60
N TYR A 149 -10.38 -1.74 0.51
CA TYR A 149 -9.07 -2.36 0.51
C TYR A 149 -9.18 -3.79 1.06
N PHE A 150 -9.02 -4.78 0.19
CA PHE A 150 -9.28 -6.18 0.55
C PHE A 150 -8.21 -6.78 1.47
N TYR A 151 -7.05 -6.11 1.65
CA TYR A 151 -6.09 -6.51 2.69
C TYR A 151 -6.70 -6.46 4.11
N ASN A 152 -7.78 -5.68 4.32
CA ASN A 152 -8.52 -5.61 5.58
C ASN A 152 -9.72 -6.59 5.64
N ILE A 153 -10.09 -7.22 4.53
CA ILE A 153 -11.24 -8.12 4.42
C ILE A 153 -10.74 -9.52 4.05
N LYS A 154 -10.25 -10.26 5.05
CA LYS A 154 -9.51 -11.52 4.84
C LYS A 154 -10.27 -12.55 4.01
N ASP A 155 -11.59 -12.64 4.20
CA ASP A 155 -12.43 -13.66 3.55
C ASP A 155 -12.68 -13.36 2.06
N LEU A 156 -12.44 -12.12 1.61
CA LEU A 156 -12.60 -11.69 0.22
C LEU A 156 -11.27 -11.40 -0.48
N ARG A 157 -10.15 -11.60 0.23
CA ARG A 157 -8.83 -11.27 -0.31
C ARG A 157 -8.44 -12.18 -1.47
N GLN A 158 -8.72 -13.46 -1.38
CA GLN A 158 -8.35 -14.43 -2.41
C GLN A 158 -9.59 -15.13 -2.92
N LEU A 159 -9.84 -15.04 -4.22
CA LEU A 159 -10.92 -15.73 -4.90
C LEU A 159 -10.33 -16.80 -5.81
N ASP A 160 -10.82 -18.03 -5.68
CA ASP A 160 -10.53 -19.14 -6.59
C ASP A 160 -11.73 -19.28 -7.54
N LEU A 161 -11.58 -18.77 -8.76
CA LEU A 161 -12.68 -18.66 -9.73
C LEU A 161 -12.54 -19.69 -10.84
N THR A 162 -13.62 -20.40 -11.11
CA THR A 162 -13.78 -21.31 -12.24
C THR A 162 -14.63 -20.68 -13.34
N GLU A 163 -14.70 -21.33 -14.50
CA GLU A 163 -15.44 -20.82 -15.65
C GLU A 163 -16.93 -20.63 -15.31
N SER A 164 -17.47 -19.47 -15.66
CA SER A 164 -18.86 -19.08 -15.39
C SER A 164 -19.21 -18.89 -13.92
N ASP A 165 -18.23 -18.89 -13.00
CA ASP A 165 -18.50 -18.51 -11.61
C ASP A 165 -19.02 -17.07 -11.53
N ASN A 166 -19.88 -16.85 -10.54
CA ASN A 166 -20.42 -15.55 -10.19
C ASN A 166 -20.27 -15.34 -8.69
N VAL A 167 -19.37 -14.45 -8.31
CA VAL A 167 -19.08 -14.12 -6.91
C VAL A 167 -19.57 -12.72 -6.60
N ASP A 168 -20.42 -12.60 -5.59
CA ASP A 168 -20.78 -11.31 -5.01
C ASP A 168 -19.72 -10.92 -3.97
N LEU A 169 -19.13 -9.74 -4.14
CA LEU A 169 -18.19 -9.20 -3.16
C LEU A 169 -18.89 -8.72 -1.89
N GLU A 170 -20.22 -8.61 -1.86
CA GLU A 170 -20.95 -8.08 -0.71
C GLU A 170 -20.38 -6.71 -0.29
N ILE A 171 -20.07 -5.86 -1.28
CA ILE A 171 -19.62 -4.48 -1.08
C ILE A 171 -20.55 -3.54 -1.83
N GLY A 172 -20.78 -2.36 -1.27
CA GLY A 172 -21.55 -1.31 -1.93
C GLY A 172 -22.53 -0.58 -0.99
N PRO A 173 -23.20 0.45 -1.51
CA PRO A 173 -24.20 1.22 -0.76
C PRO A 173 -25.38 0.38 -0.22
N PRO A 174 -26.16 0.93 0.74
CA PRO A 174 -25.96 2.23 1.39
C PRO A 174 -24.71 2.28 2.28
N PHE A 175 -24.07 3.45 2.33
CA PHE A 175 -22.98 3.72 3.26
C PHE A 175 -23.53 4.31 4.56
N GLU A 176 -23.08 3.80 5.70
CA GLU A 176 -23.40 4.34 7.02
C GLU A 176 -22.24 5.20 7.53
N VAL A 177 -22.54 6.43 7.93
CA VAL A 177 -21.61 7.29 8.68
C VAL A 177 -22.09 7.37 10.13
N SER A 178 -21.36 6.76 11.05
CA SER A 178 -21.66 6.80 12.48
C SER A 178 -20.78 7.83 13.18
N VAL A 179 -21.41 8.75 13.91
CA VAL A 179 -20.71 9.72 14.77
C VAL A 179 -21.04 9.40 16.23
N ARG A 180 -20.03 8.97 16.99
CA ARG A 180 -20.19 8.64 18.42
C ARG A 180 -19.45 9.64 19.28
N ARG A 181 -20.18 10.27 20.20
CA ARG A 181 -19.63 11.15 21.23
C ARG A 181 -19.43 10.39 22.53
N LYS A 182 -18.22 10.43 23.09
CA LYS A 182 -17.93 9.96 24.45
C LYS A 182 -17.51 11.14 25.31
N LYS A 183 -18.22 11.36 26.42
CA LYS A 183 -17.83 12.33 27.45
C LYS A 183 -16.75 11.69 28.32
N GLY A 184 -15.57 12.30 28.35
CA GLY A 184 -14.48 11.96 29.26
C GLY A 184 -14.60 12.69 30.60
N THR A 185 -13.65 12.43 31.49
CA THR A 185 -13.43 13.25 32.69
C THR A 185 -12.87 14.63 32.32
N GLU A 186 -13.06 15.62 33.20
CA GLU A 186 -12.48 16.97 33.03
C GLU A 186 -12.95 17.74 31.79
N GLY A 187 -14.19 17.51 31.34
CA GLY A 187 -14.76 18.23 30.20
C GLY A 187 -14.23 17.80 28.83
N ARG A 188 -13.36 16.78 28.76
CA ARG A 188 -12.92 16.20 27.49
C ARG A 188 -14.08 15.51 26.78
N GLN A 189 -14.16 15.69 25.47
CA GLN A 189 -15.09 14.96 24.60
C GLN A 189 -14.30 14.29 23.49
N THR A 190 -14.62 13.04 23.21
CA THR A 190 -14.08 12.30 22.06
C THR A 190 -15.20 12.10 21.05
N ILE A 191 -14.92 12.42 19.79
CA ILE A 191 -15.82 12.20 18.66
C ILE A 191 -15.15 11.16 17.78
N ASN A 192 -15.79 10.00 17.64
CA ASN A 192 -15.36 8.96 16.71
C ASN A 192 -16.29 8.98 15.50
N ILE A 193 -15.70 9.09 14.31
CA ILE A 193 -16.40 8.99 13.02
C ILE A 193 -15.97 7.67 12.40
N SER A 194 -16.92 6.83 12.06
CA SER A 194 -16.67 5.59 11.34
C SER A 194 -17.61 5.47 10.15
N THR A 195 -17.08 5.02 9.04
CA THR A 195 -17.79 4.87 7.77
C THR A 195 -17.81 3.40 7.40
N ARG A 196 -19.00 2.85 7.16
CA ARG A 196 -19.22 1.45 6.81
C ARG A 196 -20.08 1.32 5.57
N ASP A 197 -19.97 0.22 4.85
CA ASP A 197 -20.95 -0.17 3.84
C ASP A 197 -22.12 -0.97 4.45
N ASN A 198 -23.06 -1.39 3.60
CA ASN A 198 -24.26 -2.14 4.00
C ASN A 198 -23.95 -3.53 4.61
N PHE A 199 -22.72 -3.99 4.49
CA PHE A 199 -22.25 -5.29 4.95
C PHE A 199 -21.31 -5.16 6.18
N GLY A 200 -21.09 -3.92 6.64
CA GLY A 200 -20.33 -3.62 7.85
C GLY A 200 -18.81 -3.48 7.62
N HIS A 201 -18.35 -3.50 6.37
CA HIS A 201 -16.94 -3.29 6.03
C HIS A 201 -16.56 -1.83 6.22
N GLU A 202 -15.34 -1.57 6.67
CA GLU A 202 -14.82 -0.20 6.79
C GLU A 202 -14.56 0.39 5.40
N VAL A 203 -15.14 1.57 5.14
CA VAL A 203 -15.01 2.28 3.86
C VAL A 203 -14.35 3.62 4.10
N SER A 204 -13.43 4.05 3.25
CA SER A 204 -12.94 5.43 3.26
C SER A 204 -13.76 6.30 2.31
N LEU A 205 -14.41 7.33 2.82
CA LEU A 205 -15.07 8.36 2.02
C LEU A 205 -14.11 9.53 1.77
N ARG A 206 -13.92 9.90 0.51
CA ARG A 206 -13.10 11.06 0.12
C ARG A 206 -13.93 12.03 -0.72
N SER A 207 -13.78 13.32 -0.42
CA SER A 207 -14.29 14.44 -1.22
C SER A 207 -13.11 15.26 -1.74
N GLY A 208 -13.29 16.00 -2.83
CA GLY A 208 -12.26 16.94 -3.31
C GLY A 208 -11.91 18.02 -2.29
N THR A 209 -12.75 18.24 -1.29
CA THR A 209 -12.52 19.18 -0.18
C THR A 209 -12.47 18.44 1.16
N ALA A 210 -11.55 18.87 2.02
CA ALA A 210 -11.38 18.29 3.35
C ALA A 210 -12.70 18.35 4.13
N PRO A 211 -13.25 17.21 4.59
CA PRO A 211 -14.48 17.23 5.36
C PRO A 211 -14.27 18.01 6.66
N SER A 212 -15.30 18.73 7.09
CA SER A 212 -15.30 19.48 8.35
C SER A 212 -16.35 18.93 9.30
N VAL A 213 -16.04 18.99 10.60
CA VAL A 213 -16.97 18.73 11.69
C VAL A 213 -17.33 20.08 12.31
N GLU A 214 -18.63 20.34 12.42
CA GLU A 214 -19.18 21.48 13.14
C GLU A 214 -19.95 20.99 14.36
N ILE A 215 -19.69 21.62 15.51
CA ILE A 215 -20.47 21.44 16.73
C ILE A 215 -21.35 22.67 16.88
N LEU A 216 -22.65 22.43 17.01
CA LEU A 216 -23.67 23.46 17.18
C LEU A 216 -24.10 23.53 18.67
N ASP A 217 -24.49 24.72 19.12
CA ASP A 217 -25.20 24.89 20.39
C ASP A 217 -26.71 24.61 20.26
N GLU A 218 -27.45 24.82 21.36
CA GLU A 218 -28.90 24.60 21.42
C GLU A 218 -29.69 25.53 20.48
N THR A 219 -29.08 26.64 20.02
CA THR A 219 -29.69 27.59 19.08
C THR A 219 -29.37 27.26 17.62
N GLY A 220 -28.52 26.25 17.39
CA GLY A 220 -28.00 25.91 16.05
C GLY A 220 -26.81 26.75 15.62
N ALA A 221 -26.23 27.58 16.52
CA ALA A 221 -25.05 28.37 16.21
C ALA A 221 -23.79 27.52 16.30
N VAL A 222 -22.87 27.71 15.34
CA VAL A 222 -21.57 27.01 15.32
C VAL A 222 -20.71 27.49 16.49
N VAL A 223 -20.40 26.58 17.42
CA VAL A 223 -19.51 26.86 18.57
C VAL A 223 -18.09 26.34 18.34
N TRP A 224 -17.92 25.38 17.45
CA TRP A 224 -16.61 24.85 17.10
C TRP A 224 -16.63 24.25 15.70
N THR A 225 -15.58 24.54 14.92
CA THR A 225 -15.36 23.96 13.60
C THR A 225 -13.97 23.35 13.56
N HIS A 226 -13.87 22.14 13.02
CA HIS A 226 -12.59 21.50 12.76
C HIS A 226 -12.57 20.88 11.38
N LYS A 227 -11.54 21.23 10.60
CA LYS A 227 -11.27 20.56 9.33
C LYS A 227 -10.50 19.29 9.59
N LEU A 228 -11.04 18.16 9.14
CA LEU A 228 -10.34 16.89 9.21
C LEU A 228 -9.13 16.98 8.29
N SER A 229 -7.95 16.67 8.82
CA SER A 229 -6.74 16.59 8.01
C SER A 229 -6.77 15.29 7.22
N TYR A 230 -6.41 15.32 5.94
CA TYR A 230 -6.11 14.10 5.20
C TYR A 230 -4.83 13.49 5.77
N GLY A 231 -4.91 12.21 6.16
CA GLY A 231 -3.75 11.38 6.49
C GLY A 231 -3.18 10.72 5.25
#